data_AF-A0A970DH33-F1
#
_entry.id   AF-A0A970DH33-F1
#
_cell.length_a   1.000
_cell.length_b   1.000
_cell.length_c   1.000
_cell.angle_alpha   90.00
_cell.angle_beta   90.00
_cell.angle_gamma   90.00
#
_symmetry.space_group_name_H-M   'P 1'
#
loop_
_entity.id
_entity.type
_entity.pdbx_description
1 polymer ?
#
loop_
_entity_poly.entity_id
_entity_poly.type
_entity_poly.pdbx_seq_one_letter_code
_entity_poly.pdbx_strand_id
1 'polypeptide(L)'
;GMIHPETFTRNYDQYLSVISTGRVLAMFDQQWNFQDGESVLVAEGKINRTYVPLGLSYDGTKYAYNRVRNEGIIGGNGMGISVNCKDIERAMAFMDALLREDVHRLMYWGIEGEDYYVDENGRYRRTPEQKVNFDNPDWRLANAGMVIGDQFPKLEGRYSNGNSCGAGTQPEERFENQFDYDKEFYSKYGFYTKSDFLPLIDHPGYPEVWSIFSTMEEDNIAKPIFDQITDLQNRYLPGVIMADDFDAAWEEYVNRYESIDYPALEEEIERQIQMRLKK
;
A
#
# COMPACT_ATOMS: atom_id res chain seq x y z
N GLY A 1 23.08 16.73 -9.53
CA GLY A 1 22.17 17.22 -8.50
C GLY A 1 21.76 16.08 -7.58
N MET A 2 20.96 16.37 -6.55
CA MET A 2 20.40 15.35 -5.63
C MET A 2 19.23 14.58 -6.24
N ILE A 3 18.50 15.20 -7.17
CA ILE A 3 17.39 14.58 -7.93
C ILE A 3 17.93 14.10 -9.28
N HIS A 4 17.44 12.94 -9.74
CA HIS A 4 17.84 12.40 -11.04
C HIS A 4 17.24 13.26 -12.18
N PRO A 5 18.00 13.62 -13.23
CA PRO A 5 17.51 14.47 -14.33
C PRO A 5 16.29 13.94 -15.11
N GLU A 6 15.93 12.68 -14.92
CA GLU A 6 14.86 11.99 -15.65
C GLU A 6 13.65 11.71 -14.74
N THR A 7 13.66 12.21 -13.50
CA THR A 7 12.58 11.98 -12.53
C THR A 7 11.20 12.33 -13.08
N PHE A 8 11.10 13.35 -13.95
CA PHE A 8 9.83 13.82 -14.51
C PHE A 8 9.54 13.31 -15.93
N THR A 9 10.39 12.45 -16.50
CA THR A 9 10.24 11.95 -17.89
C THR A 9 10.21 10.44 -17.99
N ARG A 10 10.52 9.71 -16.91
CA ARG A 10 10.47 8.25 -16.88
C ARG A 10 9.05 7.74 -16.90
N ASN A 11 8.86 6.63 -17.61
CA ASN A 11 7.71 5.77 -17.38
C ASN A 11 7.94 4.83 -16.19
N TYR A 12 6.91 4.09 -15.81
CA TYR A 12 6.94 3.20 -14.66
C TYR A 12 7.99 2.08 -14.77
N ASP A 13 8.14 1.45 -15.93
CA ASP A 13 9.13 0.38 -16.13
C ASP A 13 10.57 0.91 -16.00
N GLN A 14 10.84 2.11 -16.52
CA GLN A 14 12.13 2.77 -16.38
C GLN A 14 12.41 3.14 -14.92
N TYR A 15 11.38 3.58 -14.18
CA TYR A 15 11.48 3.85 -12.75
C TYR A 15 11.88 2.59 -11.97
N LEU A 16 11.16 1.47 -12.16
CA LEU A 16 11.48 0.20 -11.51
C LEU A 16 12.87 -0.31 -11.89
N SER A 17 13.25 -0.24 -13.17
CA SER A 17 14.56 -0.65 -13.66
C SER A 17 15.71 0.06 -12.94
N VAL A 18 15.56 1.36 -12.66
CA VAL A 18 16.57 2.14 -11.96
C VAL A 18 16.68 1.73 -10.49
N ILE A 19 15.56 1.46 -9.82
CA ILE A 19 15.53 0.96 -8.44
C ILE A 19 16.24 -0.39 -8.37
N SER A 20 15.96 -1.30 -9.31
CA SER A 20 16.59 -2.63 -9.38
C SER A 20 18.11 -2.60 -9.57
N THR A 21 18.69 -1.47 -9.98
CA THR A 21 20.15 -1.34 -10.03
C THR A 21 20.79 -1.22 -8.63
N GLY A 22 20.00 -0.87 -7.61
CA GLY A 22 20.46 -0.62 -6.25
C GLY A 22 21.32 0.64 -6.14
N ARG A 23 21.13 1.61 -7.03
CA ARG A 23 21.84 2.91 -7.05
C ARG A 23 20.98 4.08 -6.53
N VAL A 24 19.70 3.85 -6.28
CA VAL A 24 18.81 4.87 -5.72
C VAL A 24 19.06 4.92 -4.21
N LEU A 25 19.46 6.10 -3.71
CA LEU A 25 19.74 6.29 -2.28
C LEU A 25 18.45 6.48 -1.47
N ALA A 26 17.52 7.26 -2.00
CA ALA A 26 16.24 7.59 -1.38
C ALA A 26 15.22 7.95 -2.46
N MET A 27 13.94 7.81 -2.13
CA MET A 27 12.81 8.17 -2.98
C MET A 27 11.61 8.59 -2.11
N PHE A 28 10.65 9.26 -2.72
CA PHE A 28 9.36 9.59 -2.11
C PHE A 28 8.27 8.78 -2.79
N ASP A 29 8.02 7.57 -2.29
CA ASP A 29 7.01 6.66 -2.83
C ASP A 29 6.58 5.63 -1.76
N GLN A 30 5.46 4.95 -1.99
CA GLN A 30 4.97 3.86 -1.17
C GLN A 30 5.52 2.52 -1.67
N GLN A 31 5.83 1.61 -0.73
CA GLN A 31 6.50 0.37 -1.08
C GLN A 31 5.77 -0.47 -2.13
N TRP A 32 4.44 -0.51 -2.10
CA TRP A 32 3.65 -1.26 -3.07
C TRP A 32 3.89 -0.82 -4.52
N ASN A 33 4.29 0.44 -4.75
CA ASN A 33 4.53 1.00 -6.07
C ASN A 33 5.95 0.75 -6.59
N PHE A 34 6.88 0.30 -5.74
CA PHE A 34 8.26 0.02 -6.16
C PHE A 34 8.80 -1.36 -5.76
N GLN A 35 8.02 -2.15 -5.01
CA GLN A 35 8.46 -3.43 -4.45
C GLN A 35 8.93 -4.44 -5.51
N ASP A 36 8.43 -4.35 -6.74
CA ASP A 36 8.90 -5.21 -7.84
C ASP A 36 10.35 -4.89 -8.21
N GLY A 37 10.72 -3.61 -8.17
CA GLY A 37 12.10 -3.16 -8.35
C GLY A 37 13.01 -3.61 -7.20
N GLU A 38 12.51 -3.54 -5.96
CA GLU A 38 13.19 -4.02 -4.74
C GLU A 38 13.35 -5.56 -4.73
N SER A 39 12.38 -6.30 -5.24
CA SER A 39 12.40 -7.77 -5.29
C SER A 39 13.59 -8.30 -6.09
N VAL A 40 14.02 -7.58 -7.14
CA VAL A 40 15.25 -7.90 -7.88
C VAL A 40 16.50 -7.78 -6.99
N LEU A 41 16.58 -6.74 -6.16
CA LEU A 41 17.69 -6.57 -5.22
C LEU A 41 17.74 -7.72 -4.21
N VAL A 42 16.58 -8.13 -3.71
CA VAL A 42 16.45 -9.27 -2.81
C VAL A 42 16.91 -10.57 -3.48
N ALA A 43 16.44 -10.83 -4.71
CA ALA A 43 16.83 -12.01 -5.49
C ALA A 43 18.34 -12.08 -5.78
N GLU A 44 19.00 -10.93 -5.93
CA GLU A 44 20.44 -10.81 -6.11
C GLU A 44 21.24 -10.79 -4.78
N GLY A 45 20.58 -10.95 -3.63
CA GLY A 45 21.20 -10.94 -2.30
C GLY A 45 21.67 -9.55 -1.84
N LYS A 46 21.24 -8.48 -2.49
CA LYS A 46 21.59 -7.08 -2.19
C LYS A 46 20.68 -6.49 -1.11
N ILE A 47 20.50 -7.20 0.00
CA ILE A 47 19.60 -6.80 1.10
C ILE A 47 19.99 -5.42 1.66
N ASN A 48 21.28 -5.11 1.71
CA ASN A 48 21.77 -3.81 2.16
C ASN A 48 21.46 -2.62 1.22
N ARG A 49 20.74 -2.85 0.12
CA ARG A 49 20.31 -1.84 -0.85
C ARG A 49 18.78 -1.72 -0.93
N THR A 50 18.05 -2.40 -0.04
CA THR A 50 16.60 -2.24 0.14
C THR A 50 16.30 -1.05 1.06
N TYR A 51 15.02 -0.71 1.22
CA TYR A 51 14.63 0.57 1.81
C TYR A 51 13.93 0.40 3.18
N VAL A 52 14.23 1.33 4.09
CA VAL A 52 13.42 1.59 5.29
C VAL A 52 12.70 2.93 5.12
N PRO A 53 11.46 3.07 5.62
CA PRO A 53 10.77 4.34 5.59
C PRO A 53 11.41 5.33 6.57
N LEU A 54 11.40 6.61 6.23
CA LEU A 54 11.92 7.68 7.10
C LEU A 54 10.86 8.75 7.30
N GLY A 55 10.52 9.00 8.57
CA GLY A 55 9.55 10.01 8.96
C GLY A 55 10.18 11.41 9.04
N LEU A 56 10.69 11.92 7.93
CA LEU A 56 11.39 13.21 7.89
C LEU A 56 10.43 14.38 7.71
N SER A 57 10.72 15.49 8.36
CA SER A 57 10.11 16.79 8.12
C SER A 57 11.20 17.87 8.09
N TYR A 58 10.86 19.06 7.57
CA TYR A 58 11.81 20.15 7.43
C TYR A 58 12.40 20.63 8.76
N ASP A 59 11.58 20.65 9.83
CA ASP A 59 12.00 21.09 11.16
C ASP A 59 12.63 19.97 12.01
N GLY A 60 12.76 18.75 11.45
CA GLY A 60 13.32 17.59 12.13
C GLY A 60 12.31 16.83 13.01
N THR A 61 11.05 17.27 13.06
CA THR A 61 9.98 16.53 13.75
C THR A 61 9.72 15.21 13.02
N LYS A 62 9.64 14.10 13.76
CA LYS A 62 9.30 12.83 13.14
C LYS A 62 7.86 12.83 12.65
N TYR A 63 7.63 12.50 11.39
CA TYR A 63 6.30 12.40 10.79
C TYR A 63 5.95 10.96 10.46
N ALA A 64 4.73 10.53 10.80
CA ALA A 64 4.32 9.12 10.74
C ALA A 64 3.88 8.64 9.37
N TYR A 65 3.79 9.54 8.38
CA TYR A 65 3.15 9.38 7.07
C TYR A 65 2.54 7.99 6.89
N ASN A 66 1.22 7.87 7.05
CA ASN A 66 0.39 6.67 6.87
C ASN A 66 0.53 5.50 7.87
N ARG A 67 1.40 5.55 8.89
CA ARG A 67 1.44 4.49 9.94
C ARG A 67 0.47 4.78 11.08
N VAL A 68 -0.75 4.25 11.01
CA VAL A 68 -1.79 4.44 12.05
C VAL A 68 -2.00 3.20 12.94
N ARG A 69 -2.50 3.39 14.16
CA ARG A 69 -2.79 2.29 15.12
C ARG A 69 -3.93 1.37 14.71
N ASN A 70 -4.91 1.89 13.99
CA ASN A 70 -6.11 1.18 13.60
C ASN A 70 -6.68 1.84 12.34
N GLU A 71 -6.46 1.24 11.18
CA GLU A 71 -6.94 1.74 9.88
C GLU A 71 -8.47 1.60 9.72
N GLY A 72 -9.13 0.84 10.61
CA GLY A 72 -10.49 0.40 10.36
C GLY A 72 -10.57 -0.41 9.05
N ILE A 73 -11.70 -0.34 8.36
CA ILE A 73 -11.82 -0.83 6.99
C ILE A 73 -11.65 0.37 6.07
N ILE A 74 -10.56 0.40 5.31
CA ILE A 74 -10.35 1.37 4.24
C ILE A 74 -11.22 0.95 3.05
N GLY A 75 -12.25 1.73 2.74
CA GLY A 75 -13.13 1.51 1.59
C GLY A 75 -12.50 2.00 0.27
N GLY A 76 -13.23 1.91 -0.83
CA GLY A 76 -12.90 2.58 -2.09
C GLY A 76 -12.61 1.64 -3.27
N ASN A 77 -12.17 0.42 -2.99
CA ASN A 77 -12.15 -0.68 -3.96
C ASN A 77 -13.27 -1.66 -3.65
N GLY A 78 -13.90 -2.23 -4.68
CA GLY A 78 -15.00 -3.15 -4.49
C GLY A 78 -15.40 -3.86 -5.78
N MET A 79 -16.44 -4.67 -5.67
CA MET A 79 -17.02 -5.39 -6.80
C MET A 79 -18.52 -5.22 -6.88
N GLY A 80 -19.03 -5.31 -8.10
CA GLY A 80 -20.45 -5.27 -8.39
C GLY A 80 -20.93 -6.55 -9.06
N ILE A 81 -22.15 -6.96 -8.72
CA ILE A 81 -22.91 -7.92 -9.52
C ILE A 81 -23.59 -7.13 -10.64
N SER A 82 -23.30 -7.46 -11.89
CA SER A 82 -23.95 -6.83 -13.05
C SER A 82 -25.47 -7.06 -13.02
N VAL A 83 -26.24 -6.11 -13.51
CA VAL A 83 -27.70 -6.23 -13.73
C VAL A 83 -28.08 -7.40 -14.65
N ASN A 84 -27.12 -7.91 -15.43
CA ASN A 84 -27.30 -9.06 -16.32
C ASN A 84 -26.99 -10.42 -15.64
N CYS A 85 -26.63 -10.43 -14.35
CA CYS A 85 -26.39 -11.66 -13.62
C CYS A 85 -27.69 -12.47 -13.52
N LYS A 86 -27.65 -13.71 -14.01
CA LYS A 86 -28.83 -14.59 -14.05
C LYS A 86 -29.14 -15.24 -12.70
N ASP A 87 -28.15 -15.32 -11.81
CA ASP A 87 -28.24 -16.01 -10.53
C ASP A 87 -27.53 -15.19 -9.45
N ILE A 88 -28.23 -14.18 -8.94
CA ILE A 88 -27.72 -13.25 -7.93
C ILE A 88 -27.48 -13.99 -6.61
N GLU A 89 -28.37 -14.93 -6.24
CA GLU A 89 -28.24 -15.70 -5.01
C GLU A 89 -26.94 -16.52 -5.00
N ARG A 90 -26.61 -17.18 -6.12
CA ARG A 90 -25.35 -17.92 -6.23
C ARG A 90 -24.13 -17.01 -6.21
N ALA A 91 -24.20 -15.85 -6.84
CA ALA A 91 -23.10 -14.87 -6.81
C ALA A 91 -22.85 -14.34 -5.39
N MET A 92 -23.93 -14.01 -4.65
CA MET A 92 -23.85 -13.61 -3.24
C MET A 92 -23.32 -14.75 -2.36
N ALA A 93 -23.80 -15.97 -2.55
CA ALA A 93 -23.33 -17.14 -1.80
C ALA A 93 -21.83 -17.43 -2.07
N PHE A 94 -21.34 -17.14 -3.28
CA PHE A 94 -19.91 -17.24 -3.58
C PHE A 94 -19.11 -16.21 -2.77
N MET A 95 -19.51 -14.93 -2.77
CA MET A 95 -18.83 -13.90 -1.98
C MET A 95 -18.87 -14.19 -0.48
N ASP A 96 -20.00 -14.66 0.05
CA ASP A 96 -20.13 -15.08 1.45
C ASP A 96 -19.20 -16.26 1.78
N ALA A 97 -19.09 -17.22 0.87
CA ALA A 97 -18.21 -18.36 1.05
C ALA A 97 -16.72 -17.96 1.16
N LEU A 98 -16.27 -16.93 0.42
CA LEU A 98 -14.89 -16.43 0.49
C LEU A 98 -14.55 -15.80 1.84
N LEU A 99 -15.55 -15.33 2.59
CA LEU A 99 -15.40 -14.74 3.92
C LEU A 99 -15.43 -15.77 5.05
N ARG A 100 -15.62 -17.06 4.75
CA ARG A 100 -15.47 -18.12 5.75
C ARG A 100 -14.00 -18.37 6.04
N GLU A 101 -13.63 -18.51 7.31
CA GLU A 101 -12.22 -18.67 7.72
C GLU A 101 -11.53 -19.88 7.07
N ASP A 102 -12.25 -20.98 6.82
CA ASP A 102 -11.69 -22.17 6.20
C ASP A 102 -11.39 -21.98 4.70
N VAL A 103 -12.28 -21.28 3.99
CA VAL A 103 -12.09 -20.92 2.58
C VAL A 103 -11.01 -19.85 2.45
N HIS A 104 -11.04 -18.83 3.30
CA HIS A 104 -10.03 -17.79 3.34
C HIS A 104 -8.64 -18.36 3.64
N ARG A 105 -8.54 -19.28 4.60
CA ARG A 105 -7.29 -19.98 4.91
C ARG A 105 -6.77 -20.77 3.70
N LEU A 106 -7.64 -21.46 2.97
CA LEU A 106 -7.22 -22.12 1.73
C LEU A 106 -6.63 -21.14 0.71
N MET A 107 -7.20 -19.94 0.58
CA MET A 107 -6.70 -18.94 -0.38
C MET A 107 -5.33 -18.35 0.00
N TYR A 108 -5.07 -18.13 1.28
CA TYR A 108 -3.90 -17.38 1.77
C TYR A 108 -2.80 -18.25 2.38
N TRP A 109 -3.16 -19.37 2.99
CA TRP A 109 -2.23 -20.33 3.59
C TRP A 109 -2.03 -21.57 2.71
N GLY A 110 -3.06 -21.98 1.96
CA GLY A 110 -3.05 -23.17 1.12
C GLY A 110 -3.64 -24.40 1.83
N ILE A 111 -3.18 -25.59 1.44
CA ILE A 111 -3.59 -26.88 1.98
C ILE A 111 -2.68 -27.27 3.17
N GLU A 112 -3.28 -27.67 4.29
CA GLU A 112 -2.54 -28.11 5.47
C GLU A 112 -1.78 -29.42 5.18
N GLY A 113 -0.48 -29.45 5.52
CA GLY A 113 0.44 -30.53 5.21
C GLY A 113 1.13 -30.42 3.86
N GLU A 114 0.62 -29.60 2.94
CA GLU A 114 1.21 -29.37 1.61
C GLU A 114 1.86 -27.99 1.53
N ASP A 115 1.12 -26.95 1.88
CA ASP A 115 1.49 -25.53 1.71
C ASP A 115 1.87 -24.82 3.01
N TYR A 116 1.38 -25.35 4.13
CA TYR A 116 1.69 -24.92 5.50
C TYR A 116 1.47 -26.08 6.47
N TYR A 117 1.91 -25.95 7.71
CA TYR A 117 1.63 -26.89 8.78
C TYR A 117 1.20 -26.15 10.06
N VAL A 118 0.59 -26.90 10.98
CA VAL A 118 0.24 -26.41 12.31
C VAL A 118 1.25 -26.96 13.31
N ASP A 119 1.91 -26.08 14.05
CA ASP A 119 2.87 -26.50 15.08
C ASP A 119 2.18 -26.99 16.36
N GLU A 120 2.98 -27.46 17.31
CA GLU A 120 2.54 -27.95 18.61
C GLU A 120 1.81 -26.89 19.48
N ASN A 121 1.95 -25.60 19.15
CA ASN A 121 1.24 -24.50 19.79
C ASN A 121 -0.03 -24.07 19.03
N GLY A 122 -0.41 -24.81 17.98
CA GLY A 122 -1.56 -24.46 17.14
C GLY A 122 -1.30 -23.29 16.19
N ARG A 123 -0.04 -22.93 15.94
CA ARG A 123 0.33 -21.81 15.06
C ARG A 123 0.56 -22.28 13.64
N TYR A 124 0.13 -21.47 12.68
CA TYR A 124 0.36 -21.75 11.25
C TYR A 124 1.78 -21.35 10.85
N ARG A 125 2.46 -22.29 10.19
CA ARG A 125 3.89 -22.25 9.90
C ARG A 125 4.19 -22.80 8.52
N ARG A 126 5.34 -22.44 7.94
CA ARG A 126 5.83 -23.03 6.68
C ARG A 126 7.20 -23.66 6.83
N THR A 127 7.41 -24.80 6.17
CA THR A 127 8.75 -25.39 6.04
C THR A 127 9.59 -24.56 5.05
N PRO A 128 10.92 -24.73 5.03
CA PRO A 128 11.77 -24.07 4.03
C PRO A 128 11.32 -24.33 2.59
N GLU A 129 10.90 -25.55 2.27
CA GLU A 129 10.44 -25.93 0.92
C GLU A 129 9.12 -25.23 0.56
N GLN A 130 8.17 -25.19 1.50
CA GLN A 130 6.91 -24.45 1.33
C GLN A 130 7.15 -22.96 1.14
N LYS A 131 8.14 -22.38 1.84
CA LYS A 131 8.52 -20.98 1.68
C LYS A 131 9.07 -20.72 0.29
N VAL A 132 9.96 -21.56 -0.23
CA VAL A 132 10.49 -21.42 -1.61
C VAL A 132 9.37 -21.37 -2.64
N ASN A 133 8.33 -22.20 -2.49
CA ASN A 133 7.16 -22.15 -3.37
C ASN A 133 6.40 -20.83 -3.24
N PHE A 134 6.11 -20.39 -2.01
CA PHE A 134 5.40 -19.12 -1.79
C PHE A 134 6.22 -17.88 -2.08
N ASP A 135 7.55 -17.95 -2.12
CA ASP A 135 8.42 -16.85 -2.54
C ASP A 135 8.48 -16.74 -4.07
N ASN A 136 8.16 -17.81 -4.79
CA ASN A 136 8.09 -17.85 -6.25
C ASN A 136 6.76 -17.26 -6.78
N PRO A 137 6.79 -16.13 -7.53
CA PRO A 137 5.59 -15.51 -8.07
C PRO A 137 4.78 -16.40 -9.01
N ASP A 138 5.44 -17.17 -9.87
CA ASP A 138 4.78 -18.05 -10.85
C ASP A 138 4.04 -19.19 -10.16
N TRP A 139 4.66 -19.75 -9.11
CA TRP A 139 4.03 -20.80 -8.31
C TRP A 139 2.80 -20.25 -7.59
N ARG A 140 2.89 -19.08 -6.95
CA ARG A 140 1.76 -18.43 -6.29
C ARG A 140 0.60 -18.19 -7.27
N LEU A 141 0.91 -17.67 -8.46
CA LEU A 141 -0.11 -17.40 -9.47
C LEU A 141 -0.84 -18.68 -9.91
N ALA A 142 -0.12 -19.80 -10.03
CA ALA A 142 -0.69 -21.06 -10.47
C ALA A 142 -1.40 -21.86 -9.36
N ASN A 143 -1.01 -21.70 -8.09
CA ASN A 143 -1.42 -22.60 -7.01
C ASN A 143 -2.11 -21.92 -5.83
N ALA A 144 -1.96 -20.60 -5.62
CA ALA A 144 -2.54 -19.90 -4.47
C ALA A 144 -3.83 -19.15 -4.84
N GLY A 145 -4.76 -19.06 -3.88
CA GLY A 145 -6.01 -18.32 -4.04
C GLY A 145 -5.89 -16.82 -3.76
N MET A 146 -4.69 -16.29 -3.51
CA MET A 146 -4.49 -14.88 -3.13
C MET A 146 -5.00 -13.91 -4.20
N VAL A 147 -4.88 -14.26 -5.48
CA VAL A 147 -5.41 -13.42 -6.59
C VAL A 147 -6.92 -13.27 -6.49
N ILE A 148 -7.64 -14.32 -6.05
CA ILE A 148 -9.08 -14.21 -5.78
C ILE A 148 -9.30 -13.30 -4.59
N GLY A 149 -8.58 -13.49 -3.47
CA GLY A 149 -8.71 -12.64 -2.30
C GLY A 149 -8.38 -11.17 -2.56
N ASP A 150 -7.48 -10.85 -3.50
CA ASP A 150 -7.15 -9.46 -3.85
C ASP A 150 -8.22 -8.79 -4.73
N GLN A 151 -9.09 -9.57 -5.36
CA GLN A 151 -10.19 -9.05 -6.18
C GLN A 151 -11.55 -9.14 -5.47
N PHE A 152 -11.70 -10.04 -4.50
CA PHE A 152 -12.94 -10.35 -3.78
C PHE A 152 -12.90 -9.91 -2.31
N PRO A 153 -14.07 -9.82 -1.64
CA PRO A 153 -14.11 -9.65 -0.19
C PRO A 153 -13.23 -10.68 0.51
N LYS A 154 -12.39 -10.21 1.45
CA LYS A 154 -11.42 -11.02 2.18
C LYS A 154 -11.44 -10.69 3.67
N LEU A 155 -10.87 -11.59 4.48
CA LEU A 155 -10.65 -11.37 5.90
C LEU A 155 -9.24 -10.78 6.10
N GLU A 156 -9.15 -9.74 6.91
CA GLU A 156 -7.85 -9.21 7.36
C GLU A 156 -7.71 -9.31 8.89
N GLY A 157 -6.48 -9.24 9.35
CA GLY A 157 -6.16 -9.41 10.78
C GLY A 157 -5.96 -10.87 11.17
N ARG A 158 -6.78 -11.37 12.10
CA ARG A 158 -6.62 -12.69 12.73
C ARG A 158 -7.90 -13.51 12.62
N TYR A 159 -7.73 -14.81 12.37
CA TYR A 159 -8.79 -15.80 12.52
C TYR A 159 -9.16 -15.98 14.00
N SER A 160 -10.30 -16.64 14.23
CA SER A 160 -10.85 -17.01 15.53
C SER A 160 -9.89 -17.82 16.40
N ASN A 161 -8.99 -18.59 15.81
CA ASN A 161 -7.96 -19.36 16.51
C ASN A 161 -6.69 -18.55 16.83
N GLY A 162 -6.68 -17.25 16.52
CA GLY A 162 -5.58 -16.33 16.80
C GLY A 162 -4.44 -16.35 15.77
N ASN A 163 -4.47 -17.20 14.75
CA ASN A 163 -3.54 -17.13 13.62
C ASN A 163 -3.88 -15.96 12.69
N SER A 164 -2.87 -15.40 12.04
CA SER A 164 -3.06 -14.30 11.10
C SER A 164 -3.70 -14.78 9.80
N CYS A 165 -4.46 -13.89 9.14
CA CYS A 165 -5.13 -14.19 7.89
C CYS A 165 -4.17 -14.59 6.74
N GLY A 166 -2.89 -14.20 6.84
CA GLY A 166 -1.82 -14.66 5.95
C GLY A 166 -0.46 -14.73 6.63
N ALA A 167 0.49 -15.45 6.03
CA ALA A 167 1.80 -15.70 6.61
C ALA A 167 2.66 -14.44 6.82
N GLY A 168 2.55 -13.43 5.93
CA GLY A 168 3.32 -12.18 6.05
C GLY A 168 3.01 -11.35 7.29
N THR A 169 1.85 -11.57 7.91
CA THR A 169 1.39 -10.92 9.14
C THR A 169 1.37 -11.86 10.34
N GLN A 170 1.80 -13.12 10.16
CA GLN A 170 2.01 -14.06 11.26
C GLN A 170 3.31 -13.69 11.98
N PRO A 171 3.28 -13.28 13.27
CA PRO A 171 4.44 -12.69 13.94
C PRO A 171 5.70 -13.56 13.91
N GLU A 172 5.54 -14.85 14.17
CA GLU A 172 6.63 -15.80 14.28
C GLU A 172 7.25 -16.08 12.90
N GLU A 173 6.42 -16.21 11.85
CA GLU A 173 6.89 -16.38 10.48
C GLU A 173 7.64 -15.13 10.01
N ARG A 174 7.07 -13.94 10.25
CA ARG A 174 7.69 -12.67 9.88
C ARG A 174 9.05 -12.48 10.54
N PHE A 175 9.16 -12.76 11.85
CA PHE A 175 10.40 -12.57 12.60
C PHE A 175 11.50 -13.53 12.14
N GLU A 176 11.17 -14.80 11.93
CA GLU A 176 12.16 -15.79 11.53
C GLU A 176 12.62 -15.60 10.08
N ASN A 177 11.69 -15.25 9.18
CA ASN A 177 11.95 -15.03 7.75
C ASN A 177 12.59 -13.67 7.45
N GLN A 178 12.80 -12.83 8.46
CA GLN A 178 13.53 -11.58 8.28
C GLN A 178 15.00 -11.86 7.92
N PHE A 179 15.55 -11.13 6.96
CA PHE A 179 16.95 -11.28 6.55
C PHE A 179 17.89 -11.00 7.72
N ASP A 180 18.99 -11.75 7.82
CA ASP A 180 19.97 -11.57 8.90
C ASP A 180 20.57 -10.15 8.90
N TYR A 181 20.77 -9.57 7.72
CA TYR A 181 21.16 -8.17 7.57
C TYR A 181 20.17 -7.22 8.25
N ASP A 182 18.87 -7.41 8.01
CA ASP A 182 17.82 -6.57 8.60
C ASP A 182 17.73 -6.75 10.11
N LYS A 183 17.89 -7.98 10.62
CA LYS A 183 17.93 -8.25 12.07
C LYS A 183 19.09 -7.48 12.72
N GLU A 184 20.28 -7.53 12.12
CA GLU A 184 21.45 -6.79 12.61
C GLU A 184 21.27 -5.27 12.47
N PHE A 185 20.71 -4.80 11.35
CA PHE A 185 20.55 -3.38 11.07
C PHE A 185 19.49 -2.73 11.96
N TYR A 186 18.30 -3.32 12.09
CA TYR A 186 17.20 -2.74 12.88
C TYR A 186 17.53 -2.74 14.37
N SER A 187 18.20 -3.78 14.88
CA SER A 187 18.59 -3.86 16.29
C SER A 187 19.54 -2.74 16.73
N LYS A 188 20.34 -2.16 15.82
CA LYS A 188 21.18 -0.97 16.09
C LYS A 188 20.35 0.27 16.45
N TYR A 189 19.08 0.30 16.08
CA TYR A 189 18.12 1.36 16.40
C TYR A 189 17.13 0.96 17.50
N GLY A 190 17.26 -0.24 18.07
CA GLY A 190 16.28 -0.80 19.01
C GLY A 190 14.95 -1.17 18.33
N PHE A 191 14.97 -1.42 17.02
CA PHE A 191 13.79 -1.75 16.22
C PHE A 191 13.74 -3.23 15.86
N TYR A 192 12.53 -3.72 15.61
CA TYR A 192 12.28 -5.11 15.24
C TYR A 192 11.90 -5.24 13.77
N THR A 193 11.23 -4.23 13.22
CA THR A 193 10.76 -4.22 11.84
C THR A 193 11.09 -2.90 11.16
N LYS A 194 11.16 -2.90 9.83
CA LYS A 194 11.32 -1.66 9.04
C LYS A 194 10.24 -0.61 9.33
N SER A 195 9.04 -1.02 9.70
CA SER A 195 7.94 -0.09 10.02
C SER A 195 8.18 0.69 11.32
N ASP A 196 9.07 0.23 12.20
CA ASP A 196 9.39 0.92 13.46
C ASP A 196 10.18 2.21 13.24
N PHE A 197 10.74 2.42 12.05
CA PHE A 197 11.37 3.69 11.67
C PHE A 197 10.38 4.85 11.52
N LEU A 198 9.09 4.55 11.31
CA LEU A 198 8.02 5.55 11.33
C LEU A 198 7.37 5.62 12.71
N PRO A 199 7.09 6.82 13.25
CA PRO A 199 6.24 6.93 14.42
C PRO A 199 4.83 6.41 14.12
N LEU A 200 4.11 6.01 15.16
CA LEU A 200 2.75 5.50 15.07
C LEU A 200 1.77 6.60 15.48
N ILE A 201 0.81 6.92 14.63
CA ILE A 201 -0.21 7.94 14.90
C ILE A 201 -1.57 7.31 15.21
N ASP A 202 -2.40 8.07 15.92
CA ASP A 202 -3.80 7.72 16.08
C ASP A 202 -4.53 7.94 14.75
N HIS A 203 -5.47 7.05 14.45
CA HIS A 203 -6.29 7.19 13.26
C HIS A 203 -7.11 8.48 13.36
N PRO A 204 -7.15 9.32 12.31
CA PRO A 204 -7.78 10.64 12.38
C PRO A 204 -9.31 10.59 12.52
N GLY A 205 -9.89 9.39 12.41
CA GLY A 205 -11.32 9.13 12.62
C GLY A 205 -12.15 9.15 11.35
N TYR A 206 -11.57 9.57 10.23
CA TYR A 206 -12.20 9.59 8.91
C TYR A 206 -11.34 8.81 7.89
N PRO A 207 -11.94 8.20 6.85
CA PRO A 207 -11.20 7.46 5.83
C PRO A 207 -10.34 8.41 5.00
N GLU A 208 -9.34 7.85 4.33
CA GLU A 208 -8.47 8.60 3.45
C GLU A 208 -9.27 9.31 2.34
N VAL A 209 -8.85 10.54 2.01
CA VAL A 209 -9.55 11.37 1.02
C VAL A 209 -9.68 10.65 -0.33
N TRP A 210 -8.66 9.92 -0.79
CA TRP A 210 -8.72 9.15 -2.03
C TRP A 210 -9.82 8.07 -2.01
N SER A 211 -10.06 7.45 -0.85
CA SER A 211 -11.14 6.47 -0.66
C SER A 211 -12.51 7.13 -0.76
N ILE A 212 -12.65 8.35 -0.23
CA ILE A 212 -13.87 9.15 -0.35
C ILE A 212 -14.18 9.39 -1.84
N PHE A 213 -13.20 9.84 -2.63
CA PHE A 213 -13.37 10.09 -4.06
C PHE A 213 -13.90 8.88 -4.84
N SER A 214 -13.41 7.67 -4.54
CA SER A 214 -13.86 6.43 -5.19
C SER A 214 -15.33 6.10 -4.92
N THR A 215 -15.92 6.69 -3.88
CA THR A 215 -17.33 6.48 -3.49
C THR A 215 -18.24 7.65 -3.82
N MET A 216 -17.71 8.72 -4.42
CA MET A 216 -18.50 9.86 -4.89
C MET A 216 -19.19 9.54 -6.21
N GLU A 217 -20.38 10.11 -6.40
CA GLU A 217 -21.08 10.13 -7.69
C GLU A 217 -20.20 10.74 -8.80
N GLU A 218 -20.41 10.31 -10.05
CA GLU A 218 -19.66 10.81 -11.21
C GLU A 218 -19.83 12.32 -11.43
N ASP A 219 -21.00 12.87 -11.11
CA ASP A 219 -21.34 14.28 -11.28
C ASP A 219 -20.97 15.15 -10.07
N ASN A 220 -20.26 14.60 -9.07
CA ASN A 220 -19.84 15.35 -7.89
C ASN A 220 -18.85 16.47 -8.27
N ILE A 221 -19.08 17.68 -7.74
CA ILE A 221 -18.29 18.88 -8.02
C ILE A 221 -16.79 18.73 -7.70
N ALA A 222 -16.43 17.89 -6.72
CA ALA A 222 -15.05 17.69 -6.30
C ALA A 222 -14.19 17.03 -7.39
N LYS A 223 -14.78 16.13 -8.20
CA LYS A 223 -14.04 15.36 -9.22
C LYS A 223 -13.38 16.24 -10.28
N PRO A 224 -14.11 17.11 -11.03
CA PRO A 224 -13.49 17.96 -12.04
C PRO A 224 -12.50 18.97 -11.44
N ILE A 225 -12.71 19.44 -10.20
CA ILE A 225 -11.78 20.35 -9.53
C ILE A 225 -10.48 19.61 -9.16
N PHE A 226 -10.58 18.39 -8.64
CA PHE A 226 -9.43 17.54 -8.35
C PHE A 226 -8.61 17.21 -9.60
N ASP A 227 -9.29 16.92 -10.72
CA ASP A 227 -8.63 16.68 -12.02
C ASP A 227 -7.89 17.92 -12.52
N GLN A 228 -8.48 19.12 -12.37
CA GLN A 228 -7.81 20.39 -12.71
C GLN A 228 -6.56 20.63 -11.86
N ILE A 229 -6.65 20.41 -10.55
CA ILE A 229 -5.50 20.51 -9.64
C ILE A 229 -4.41 19.52 -10.04
N THR A 230 -4.79 18.28 -10.34
CA THR A 230 -3.86 17.21 -10.74
C THR A 230 -3.15 17.53 -12.06
N ASP A 231 -3.87 18.00 -13.08
CA ASP A 231 -3.28 18.44 -14.36
C ASP A 231 -2.32 19.62 -14.15
N LEU A 232 -2.73 20.61 -13.36
CA LEU A 232 -1.91 21.77 -13.03
C LEU A 232 -0.62 21.36 -12.30
N GLN A 233 -0.72 20.49 -11.29
CA GLN A 233 0.43 19.97 -10.55
C GLN A 233 1.39 19.23 -11.49
N ASN A 234 0.89 18.28 -12.28
CA ASN A 234 1.71 17.50 -13.20
C ASN A 234 2.38 18.36 -14.28
N ARG A 235 1.72 19.42 -14.75
CA ARG A 235 2.25 20.29 -15.80
C ARG A 235 3.27 21.30 -15.28
N TYR A 236 3.05 21.88 -14.11
CA TYR A 236 3.80 23.06 -13.67
C TYR A 236 4.80 22.79 -12.53
N LEU A 237 4.50 21.88 -11.58
CA LEU A 237 5.42 21.60 -10.48
C LEU A 237 6.80 21.08 -10.92
N PRO A 238 6.93 20.21 -11.94
CA PRO A 238 8.26 19.84 -12.46
C PRO A 238 9.08 21.06 -12.90
N GLY A 239 8.42 22.05 -13.53
CA GLY A 239 9.04 23.30 -13.94
C GLY A 239 9.52 24.14 -12.76
N VAL A 240 8.70 24.25 -11.70
CA VAL A 240 9.07 24.92 -10.45
C VAL A 240 10.31 24.28 -9.82
N ILE A 241 10.33 22.94 -9.73
CA ILE A 241 11.44 22.19 -9.09
C ILE A 241 12.75 22.37 -9.86
N MET A 242 12.68 22.54 -11.18
CA MET A 242 13.86 22.69 -12.05
C MET A 242 14.21 24.15 -12.34
N ALA A 243 13.48 25.13 -11.81
CA ALA A 243 13.67 26.54 -12.12
C ALA A 243 14.98 27.08 -11.54
N ASP A 244 15.67 27.93 -12.32
CA ASP A 244 16.80 28.71 -11.82
C ASP A 244 16.34 29.82 -10.85
N ASP A 245 15.16 30.40 -11.11
CA ASP A 245 14.46 31.36 -10.25
C ASP A 245 13.22 30.69 -9.64
N PHE A 246 13.40 30.11 -8.46
CA PHE A 246 12.34 29.41 -7.76
C PHE A 246 11.19 30.34 -7.37
N ASP A 247 11.48 31.54 -6.86
CA ASP A 247 10.46 32.44 -6.32
C ASP A 247 9.51 32.90 -7.43
N ALA A 248 10.04 33.27 -8.60
CA ALA A 248 9.22 33.66 -9.75
C ALA A 248 8.38 32.48 -10.29
N ALA A 249 8.97 31.28 -10.40
CA ALA A 249 8.25 30.10 -10.86
C ALA A 249 7.15 29.66 -9.88
N TRP A 250 7.43 29.77 -8.58
CA TRP A 250 6.47 29.46 -7.51
C TRP A 250 5.31 30.46 -7.51
N GLU A 251 5.59 31.76 -7.63
CA GLU A 251 4.56 32.79 -7.75
C GLU A 251 3.63 32.54 -8.94
N GLU A 252 4.18 32.17 -10.10
CA GLU A 252 3.37 31.79 -11.27
C GLU A 252 2.49 30.56 -10.97
N TYR A 253 3.06 29.51 -10.38
CA TYR A 253 2.32 28.30 -10.02
C TYR A 253 1.17 28.60 -9.05
N VAL A 254 1.43 29.38 -7.99
CA VAL A 254 0.42 29.78 -7.00
C VAL A 254 -0.71 30.57 -7.66
N ASN A 255 -0.40 31.55 -8.50
CA ASN A 255 -1.41 32.33 -9.22
C ASN A 255 -2.31 31.43 -10.10
N ARG A 256 -1.74 30.38 -10.74
CA ARG A 256 -2.53 29.41 -11.50
C ARG A 256 -3.38 28.53 -10.59
N TYR A 257 -2.84 28.09 -9.46
CA TYR A 257 -3.57 27.30 -8.47
C TYR A 257 -4.76 28.09 -7.89
N GLU A 258 -4.58 29.37 -7.57
CA GLU A 258 -5.63 30.27 -7.07
C GLU A 258 -6.75 30.55 -8.09
N SER A 259 -6.53 30.26 -9.38
CA SER A 259 -7.58 30.35 -10.39
C SER A 259 -8.53 29.15 -10.41
N ILE A 260 -8.18 28.07 -9.71
CA ILE A 260 -9.02 26.89 -9.52
C ILE A 260 -9.88 27.08 -8.27
N ASP A 261 -11.14 26.66 -8.33
CA ASP A 261 -12.07 26.68 -7.18
C ASP A 261 -11.76 25.58 -6.15
N TYR A 262 -10.52 25.52 -5.67
CA TYR A 262 -10.10 24.60 -4.61
C TYR A 262 -10.90 24.79 -3.30
N PRO A 263 -11.43 25.98 -2.93
CA PRO A 263 -12.29 26.11 -1.75
C PRO A 263 -13.57 25.27 -1.84
N ALA A 264 -14.19 25.18 -3.03
CA ALA A 264 -15.35 24.30 -3.22
C ALA A 264 -14.99 22.81 -3.08
N LEU A 265 -13.77 22.42 -3.49
CA LEU A 265 -13.26 21.08 -3.24
C LEU A 265 -13.10 20.82 -1.72
N GLU A 266 -12.46 21.74 -0.99
CA GLU A 266 -12.28 21.61 0.46
C GLU A 266 -13.62 21.50 1.20
N GLU A 267 -14.61 22.33 0.84
CA GLU A 267 -15.95 22.30 1.42
C GLU A 267 -16.65 20.95 1.17
N GLU A 268 -16.59 20.43 -0.05
CA GLU A 268 -17.22 19.15 -0.39
C GLU A 268 -16.52 17.96 0.30
N ILE A 269 -15.19 17.97 0.39
CA ILE A 269 -14.44 16.93 1.10
C ILE A 269 -14.76 16.96 2.59
N GLU A 270 -14.80 18.14 3.21
CA GLU A 270 -15.20 18.29 4.61
C GLU A 270 -16.63 17.78 4.82
N ARG A 271 -17.58 18.13 3.94
CA ARG A 271 -18.96 17.63 4.00
C ARG A 271 -19.01 16.09 3.96
N GLN A 272 -18.21 15.47 3.09
CA GLN A 272 -18.14 14.03 2.92
C GLN A 272 -17.48 13.31 4.12
N ILE A 273 -16.49 13.95 4.74
CA ILE A 273 -15.92 13.50 6.01
C ILE A 273 -16.99 13.54 7.11
N GLN A 274 -17.66 14.69 7.29
CA GLN A 274 -18.70 14.86 8.32
C GLN A 274 -19.87 13.89 8.16
N MET A 275 -20.27 13.56 6.93
CA MET A 275 -21.29 12.54 6.66
C MET A 275 -20.88 11.14 7.13
N ARG A 276 -19.59 10.79 7.03
CA ARG A 276 -19.07 9.47 7.42
C ARG A 276 -18.76 9.36 8.90
N LEU A 277 -18.45 10.49 9.56
CA LEU A 277 -18.29 10.57 11.01
C LEU A 277 -19.62 10.43 11.75
N LYS A 278 -20.74 10.86 11.14
CA LYS A 278 -22.09 10.67 11.69
C LYS A 278 -22.59 9.26 11.37
N LYS A 279 -22.35 8.32 12.28
CA LYS A 279 -23.09 7.04 12.34
C LYS A 279 -24.03 7.04 13.53
#